data_AF-A0A8S1VVD7-F1
#
_entry.id   AF-A0A8S1VVD7-F1
#
_cell.length_a   1.000
_cell.length_b   1.000
_cell.length_c   1.000
_cell.angle_alpha   90.00
_cell.angle_beta   90.00
_cell.angle_gamma   90.00
#
_symmetry.space_group_name_H-M   'P 1'
#
loop_
_entity.id
_entity.type
_entity.pdbx_description
1 polymer ?
#
loop_
_entity_poly.entity_id
_entity_poly.type
_entity_poly.pdbx_seq_one_letter_code
_entity_poly.pdbx_strand_id
1 'polypeptide(L)'
;MSFVTKIKNQAQEKYNQIMKKKTEQYQEMNEENKEQEIKQQENKSDNANVIDDQPKNDDSAPNKPEDKPKQGTISYIKSNLTAAGDYLTNKVNEAQKTVTLQLQKVDSSVKQTILKQKQSFNKWIALKIDQRISRSLKQMETKISLSVQKAVPSQCCFEFVNDAVLSLWTDASNLIRFELRVSIDEPTITLSKRPDKIKWLKPWYLLRNWILYSLYPFDVEPGKQLRSPSFLFIKLLQVIPYYGIQVFTFLIIFLAIDKSEEYQVVNYILDYKNIQFFTAGILNALIGFFTYFYCATLRPAHDYINEKDQGLKLNYCFYHGPGADNHLILSQISYFTQVILIWCAFAVLHKTKSRADFINNEIKRQESKKRGGRLTGFMIYDLICFLGTCSLTGYIYYNYYYNKDDTFYMLPYVGNLIYFSHLMYGFLSLPFVIFVVPFFVRMFTSAIPTAYDQYGNVVPCINQMKLNYEELPLEQQDEIDIEEALQNQ
;
A
#
# COMPACT_ATOMS: atom_id res chain seq x y z
N MET A 1 -15.37 -41.66 -24.61
CA MET A 1 -13.92 -41.95 -24.47
C MET A 1 -13.01 -41.25 -25.48
N SER A 2 -13.46 -40.76 -26.66
CA SER A 2 -12.53 -40.25 -27.70
C SER A 2 -11.89 -38.87 -27.45
N PHE A 3 -12.47 -38.02 -26.58
CA PHE A 3 -11.91 -36.68 -26.29
C PHE A 3 -10.64 -36.71 -25.42
N VAL A 4 -10.60 -37.60 -24.42
CA VAL A 4 -9.46 -37.74 -23.50
C VAL A 4 -8.22 -38.27 -24.24
N THR A 5 -8.40 -39.22 -25.16
CA THR A 5 -7.33 -39.74 -26.00
C THR A 5 -6.77 -38.67 -26.93
N LYS A 6 -7.62 -37.80 -27.49
CA LYS A 6 -7.19 -36.69 -28.35
C LYS A 6 -6.34 -35.67 -27.59
N ILE A 7 -6.70 -35.35 -26.34
CA ILE A 7 -5.90 -34.47 -25.46
C ILE A 7 -4.56 -35.12 -25.09
N LYS A 8 -4.54 -36.42 -24.75
CA LYS A 8 -3.29 -37.13 -24.44
C LYS A 8 -2.33 -37.13 -25.64
N ASN A 9 -2.84 -37.37 -26.84
CA ASN A 9 -2.02 -37.37 -28.05
C ASN A 9 -1.46 -35.97 -28.37
N GLN A 10 -2.28 -34.91 -28.25
CA GLN A 10 -1.81 -33.53 -28.43
C GLN A 10 -0.78 -33.11 -27.38
N ALA A 11 -0.93 -33.56 -26.13
CA ALA A 11 0.06 -33.30 -25.08
C ALA A 11 1.38 -34.04 -25.35
N GLN A 12 1.32 -35.29 -25.80
CA GLN A 12 2.50 -36.08 -26.15
C GLN A 12 3.25 -35.49 -27.34
N GLU A 13 2.53 -35.05 -28.36
CA GLU A 13 3.12 -34.42 -29.55
C GLU A 13 3.84 -33.12 -29.20
N LYS A 14 3.21 -32.28 -28.36
CA LYS A 14 3.82 -31.04 -27.86
C LYS A 14 5.04 -31.30 -26.98
N TYR A 15 5.02 -32.37 -26.17
CA TYR A 15 6.17 -32.81 -25.39
C TYR A 15 7.34 -33.22 -26.28
N ASN A 16 7.08 -34.03 -27.31
CA ASN A 16 8.09 -34.46 -28.27
C ASN A 16 8.71 -33.27 -29.03
N GLN A 17 7.92 -32.27 -29.41
CA GLN A 17 8.42 -31.03 -30.04
C GLN A 17 9.33 -30.23 -29.11
N ILE A 18 9.00 -30.12 -27.82
CA ILE A 18 9.84 -29.44 -26.83
C ILE A 18 11.17 -30.19 -26.64
N MET A 19 11.13 -31.52 -26.57
CA MET A 19 12.34 -32.33 -26.43
C MET A 19 13.24 -32.21 -27.66
N LYS A 20 12.67 -32.20 -28.87
CA LYS A 20 13.43 -31.99 -30.11
C LYS A 20 14.16 -30.64 -30.12
N LYS A 21 13.46 -29.55 -29.79
CA LYS A 21 14.07 -28.20 -29.70
C LYS A 21 15.19 -28.12 -28.66
N LYS A 22 15.05 -28.83 -27.54
CA LYS A 22 16.13 -28.92 -26.54
C LYS A 22 17.35 -29.64 -27.10
N THR A 23 17.16 -30.76 -27.80
CA THR A 23 18.27 -31.49 -28.42
C THR A 23 18.99 -30.64 -29.47
N GLU A 24 18.25 -29.90 -30.30
CA GLU A 24 18.80 -28.95 -31.28
C GLU A 24 19.62 -27.85 -30.56
N GLN A 25 19.08 -27.26 -29.49
CA GLN A 25 19.79 -26.23 -28.71
C GLN A 25 21.06 -26.77 -28.01
N TYR A 26 21.05 -28.03 -27.56
CA TYR A 26 22.25 -28.68 -27.01
C TYR A 26 23.32 -28.94 -28.09
N GLN A 27 22.90 -29.22 -29.32
CA GLN A 27 23.82 -29.39 -30.45
C GLN A 27 24.47 -28.07 -30.82
N GLU A 28 23.69 -26.99 -30.96
CA GLU A 28 24.20 -25.63 -31.23
C GLU A 28 25.22 -25.19 -30.17
N MET A 29 24.92 -25.41 -28.89
CA MET A 29 25.82 -25.03 -27.79
C MET A 29 27.13 -25.85 -27.79
N ASN A 30 27.08 -27.12 -28.20
CA ASN A 30 28.27 -27.95 -28.36
C ASN A 30 29.11 -27.52 -29.57
N GLU A 31 28.48 -27.08 -30.66
CA GLU A 31 29.18 -26.53 -31.82
C GLU A 31 29.87 -25.20 -31.49
N GLU A 32 29.19 -24.29 -30.78
CA GLU A 32 29.79 -23.03 -30.31
C GLU A 32 30.99 -23.27 -29.39
N ASN A 33 30.88 -24.22 -28.45
CA ASN A 33 32.01 -24.57 -27.58
C ASN A 33 33.19 -25.13 -28.37
N LYS A 34 32.93 -25.97 -29.38
CA LYS A 34 33.97 -26.53 -30.25
C LYS A 34 34.66 -25.44 -31.09
N GLU A 35 33.93 -24.45 -31.59
CA GLU A 35 34.51 -23.30 -32.27
C GLU A 35 35.38 -22.44 -31.33
N GLN A 36 34.96 -22.26 -30.08
CA GLN A 36 35.74 -21.53 -29.08
C GLN A 36 37.04 -22.28 -28.72
N GLU A 37 37.01 -23.61 -28.63
CA GLU A 37 38.21 -24.43 -28.40
C GLU A 37 39.21 -24.31 -29.56
N ILE A 38 38.73 -24.30 -30.82
CA ILE A 38 39.58 -24.10 -32.00
C ILE A 38 40.22 -22.71 -31.97
N LYS A 39 39.46 -21.64 -31.68
CA LYS A 39 39.98 -20.28 -31.55
C LYS A 39 41.01 -20.14 -30.42
N GLN A 40 40.85 -20.88 -29.32
CA GLN A 40 41.82 -20.91 -28.22
C GLN A 40 43.11 -21.65 -28.59
N GLN A 41 43.04 -22.67 -29.45
CA GLN A 41 44.22 -23.38 -29.96
C GLN A 41 44.99 -22.53 -30.98
N GLU A 42 44.31 -21.80 -31.87
CA GLU A 42 44.94 -20.87 -32.81
C GLU A 42 45.71 -19.76 -32.07
N ASN A 43 45.09 -19.13 -31.07
CA ASN A 43 45.76 -18.10 -30.24
C ASN A 43 46.95 -18.63 -29.43
N LYS A 44 47.00 -19.94 -29.12
CA LYS A 44 48.17 -20.56 -28.46
C LYS A 44 49.30 -20.86 -29.44
N SER A 45 49.00 -21.09 -30.71
CA SER A 45 50.01 -21.28 -31.76
C SER A 45 50.71 -19.97 -32.11
N ASP A 46 49.99 -18.85 -32.11
CA ASP A 46 50.58 -17.54 -32.44
C ASP A 46 51.47 -16.98 -31.33
N ASN A 47 51.23 -17.35 -30.07
CA ASN A 47 52.05 -16.95 -28.92
C ASN A 47 53.32 -17.80 -28.72
N ALA A 48 53.55 -18.84 -29.53
CA ALA A 48 54.74 -19.68 -29.44
C ALA A 48 55.95 -19.17 -30.27
N ASN A 49 55.78 -18.08 -31.03
CA ASN A 49 56.83 -17.51 -31.90
C ASN A 49 57.49 -16.23 -31.38
N VAL A 50 57.28 -15.87 -30.11
CA VAL A 50 57.91 -14.70 -29.49
C VAL A 50 58.45 -15.12 -28.13
N ILE A 51 59.72 -15.53 -28.09
CA ILE A 51 60.70 -15.36 -27.00
C ILE A 51 62.00 -15.98 -27.55
N ASP A 52 62.81 -15.15 -28.20
CA ASP A 52 64.22 -15.40 -28.46
C ASP A 52 64.92 -14.14 -27.96
N ASP A 53 65.44 -14.20 -26.73
CA ASP A 53 66.49 -13.32 -26.19
C ASP A 53 66.80 -13.76 -24.75
N GLN A 54 67.85 -14.56 -24.59
CA GLN A 54 68.51 -14.82 -23.31
C GLN A 54 69.78 -13.98 -23.18
N PRO A 55 70.04 -13.33 -22.03
CA PRO A 55 71.37 -12.83 -21.71
C PRO A 55 72.24 -13.93 -21.06
N LYS A 56 73.49 -13.93 -21.49
CA LYS A 56 74.62 -14.71 -20.96
C LYS A 56 74.89 -14.42 -19.49
N ASN A 57 75.39 -15.42 -18.74
CA ASN A 57 76.38 -15.21 -17.67
C ASN A 57 77.11 -16.52 -17.30
N ASP A 58 78.42 -16.49 -17.59
CA ASP A 58 79.64 -17.02 -16.98
C ASP A 58 79.63 -18.02 -15.81
N ASP A 59 80.42 -19.08 -16.04
CA ASP A 59 81.54 -19.62 -15.28
C ASP A 59 81.45 -19.85 -13.75
N SER A 60 81.56 -21.14 -13.38
CA SER A 60 82.73 -21.64 -12.61
C SER A 60 82.68 -23.16 -12.40
N ALA A 61 83.67 -23.85 -12.98
CA ALA A 61 84.16 -25.16 -12.53
C ALA A 61 85.08 -24.96 -11.29
N PRO A 62 85.45 -25.96 -10.46
CA PRO A 62 86.28 -27.07 -10.96
C PRO A 62 86.23 -28.44 -10.20
N ASN A 63 86.92 -29.40 -10.83
CA ASN A 63 87.66 -30.54 -10.25
C ASN A 63 86.96 -31.89 -9.92
N LYS A 64 87.29 -32.87 -10.79
CA LYS A 64 87.58 -34.30 -10.50
C LYS A 64 88.74 -34.42 -9.47
N PRO A 65 88.92 -35.53 -8.70
CA PRO A 65 89.03 -36.89 -9.24
C PRO A 65 88.61 -38.10 -8.34
N GLU A 66 88.70 -39.28 -8.96
CA GLU A 66 89.07 -40.62 -8.42
C GLU A 66 88.14 -41.47 -7.51
N ASP A 67 87.57 -42.50 -8.16
CA ASP A 67 87.63 -43.95 -7.89
C ASP A 67 87.61 -44.59 -6.47
N LYS A 68 86.53 -45.38 -6.28
CA LYS A 68 86.36 -46.64 -5.48
C LYS A 68 86.16 -46.51 -3.95
N PRO A 69 85.56 -47.52 -3.26
CA PRO A 69 84.51 -48.46 -3.65
C PRO A 69 83.31 -48.51 -2.67
N LYS A 70 82.18 -49.03 -3.19
CA LYS A 70 81.09 -49.77 -2.49
C LYS A 70 81.03 -49.71 -0.96
N GLN A 71 80.09 -48.95 -0.41
CA GLN A 71 79.18 -49.33 0.69
C GLN A 71 78.29 -48.14 1.06
N GLY A 72 76.96 -48.29 0.98
CA GLY A 72 76.02 -47.24 1.40
C GLY A 72 74.81 -47.02 0.49
N THR A 73 74.50 -47.94 -0.44
CA THR A 73 73.40 -47.83 -1.41
C THR A 73 72.01 -47.67 -0.77
N ILE A 74 71.85 -47.91 0.54
CA ILE A 74 70.56 -47.82 1.21
C ILE A 74 70.21 -46.38 1.64
N SER A 75 71.19 -45.53 2.00
CA SER A 75 70.91 -44.18 2.54
C SER A 75 70.52 -43.16 1.46
N TYR A 76 71.20 -43.18 0.31
CA TYR A 76 70.92 -42.29 -0.82
C TYR A 76 69.62 -42.65 -1.54
N ILE A 77 69.31 -43.96 -1.59
CA ILE A 77 67.99 -44.43 -2.04
C ILE A 77 66.90 -43.91 -1.08
N LYS A 78 67.16 -43.89 0.24
CA LYS A 78 66.18 -43.40 1.23
C LYS A 78 65.89 -41.91 1.12
N SER A 79 66.91 -41.06 0.93
CA SER A 79 66.72 -39.60 0.78
C SER A 79 66.03 -39.22 -0.53
N ASN A 80 66.35 -39.92 -1.63
CA ASN A 80 65.67 -39.72 -2.91
C ASN A 80 64.25 -40.31 -2.88
N LEU A 81 64.00 -41.41 -2.14
CA LEU A 81 62.65 -41.90 -1.91
C LEU A 81 61.81 -40.94 -1.07
N THR A 82 62.37 -40.30 -0.04
CA THR A 82 61.63 -39.32 0.77
C THR A 82 61.34 -38.05 -0.02
N ALA A 83 62.28 -37.54 -0.81
CA ALA A 83 62.03 -36.37 -1.67
C ALA A 83 61.01 -36.67 -2.79
N ALA A 84 61.07 -37.86 -3.40
CA ALA A 84 60.07 -38.32 -4.35
C ALA A 84 58.70 -38.56 -3.69
N GLY A 85 58.71 -39.06 -2.45
CA GLY A 85 57.53 -39.20 -1.60
C GLY A 85 56.88 -37.85 -1.33
N ASP A 86 57.62 -36.87 -0.82
CA ASP A 86 57.12 -35.53 -0.53
C ASP A 86 56.60 -34.82 -1.79
N TYR A 87 57.27 -34.97 -2.92
CA TYR A 87 56.80 -34.48 -4.22
C TYR A 87 55.46 -35.11 -4.64
N LEU A 88 55.33 -36.44 -4.51
CA LEU A 88 54.08 -37.16 -4.79
C LEU A 88 52.97 -36.73 -3.83
N THR A 89 53.25 -36.60 -2.54
CA THR A 89 52.26 -36.17 -1.55
C THR A 89 51.77 -34.75 -1.82
N ASN A 90 52.67 -33.83 -2.21
CA ASN A 90 52.30 -32.47 -2.59
C ASN A 90 51.45 -32.42 -3.87
N LYS A 91 51.81 -33.20 -4.90
CA LYS A 91 51.00 -33.35 -6.13
C LYS A 91 49.61 -33.92 -5.85
N VAL A 92 49.51 -34.92 -4.96
CA VAL A 92 48.24 -35.52 -4.55
C VAL A 92 47.38 -34.52 -3.80
N ASN A 93 47.96 -33.76 -2.86
CA ASN A 93 47.26 -32.72 -2.12
C ASN A 93 46.77 -31.57 -3.02
N GLU A 94 47.56 -31.18 -4.02
CA GLU A 94 47.19 -30.15 -5.00
C GLU A 94 46.06 -30.63 -5.95
N ALA A 95 46.14 -31.88 -6.41
CA ALA A 95 45.07 -32.51 -7.17
C ALA A 95 43.77 -32.63 -6.35
N GLN A 96 43.86 -33.02 -5.09
CA GLN A 96 42.72 -33.11 -4.18
C GLN A 96 42.07 -31.73 -3.96
N LYS A 97 42.86 -30.67 -3.74
CA LYS A 97 42.35 -29.29 -3.65
C LYS A 97 41.61 -28.87 -4.92
N THR A 98 42.20 -29.16 -6.08
CA THR A 98 41.59 -28.82 -7.38
C THR A 98 40.25 -29.55 -7.58
N VAL A 99 40.17 -30.82 -7.22
CA VAL A 99 38.93 -31.62 -7.26
C VAL A 99 37.88 -31.07 -6.29
N THR A 100 38.25 -30.69 -5.06
CA THR A 100 37.30 -30.10 -4.10
C THR A 100 36.76 -28.75 -4.56
N LEU A 101 37.59 -27.90 -5.17
CA LEU A 101 37.15 -26.61 -5.75
C LEU A 101 36.21 -26.82 -6.94
N GLN A 102 36.49 -27.81 -7.81
CA GLN A 102 35.59 -28.15 -8.90
C GLN A 102 34.25 -28.71 -8.40
N LEU A 103 34.26 -29.57 -7.37
CA LEU A 103 33.05 -30.08 -6.74
C LEU A 103 32.20 -28.96 -6.12
N GLN A 104 32.80 -27.98 -5.44
CA GLN A 104 32.08 -26.82 -4.90
C GLN A 104 31.48 -25.92 -6.00
N LYS A 105 32.19 -25.74 -7.13
CA LYS A 105 31.66 -25.02 -8.30
C LYS A 105 30.49 -25.75 -8.94
N VAL A 106 30.56 -27.08 -9.05
CA VAL A 106 29.46 -27.90 -9.55
C VAL A 106 28.26 -27.81 -8.61
N ASP A 107 28.46 -27.92 -7.29
CA ASP A 107 27.36 -27.84 -6.31
C ASP A 107 26.66 -26.47 -6.34
N SER A 108 27.41 -25.37 -6.40
CA SER A 108 26.83 -24.03 -6.52
C SER A 108 26.10 -23.82 -7.85
N SER A 109 26.62 -24.32 -8.98
CA SER A 109 25.95 -24.28 -10.29
C SER A 109 24.68 -25.12 -10.34
N VAL A 110 24.71 -26.33 -9.76
CA VAL A 110 23.54 -27.22 -9.63
C VAL A 110 22.49 -26.58 -8.75
N LYS A 111 22.89 -26.02 -7.59
CA LYS A 111 21.99 -25.28 -6.69
C LYS A 111 21.34 -24.08 -7.39
N GLN A 112 22.08 -23.30 -8.16
CA GLN A 112 21.52 -22.18 -8.93
C GLN A 112 20.55 -22.65 -10.02
N THR A 113 20.87 -23.72 -10.74
CA THR A 113 19.96 -24.33 -11.74
C THR A 113 18.67 -24.84 -11.09
N ILE A 114 18.77 -25.53 -9.95
CA ILE A 114 17.61 -26.00 -9.18
C ILE A 114 16.76 -24.82 -8.70
N LEU A 115 17.37 -23.74 -8.20
CA LEU A 115 16.64 -22.54 -7.78
C LEU A 115 15.92 -21.87 -8.95
N LYS A 116 16.58 -21.73 -10.11
CA LYS A 116 15.96 -21.21 -11.34
C LYS A 116 14.80 -22.10 -11.82
N GLN A 117 14.99 -23.41 -11.81
CA GLN A 117 13.92 -24.37 -12.16
C GLN A 117 12.75 -24.27 -11.18
N LYS A 118 13.01 -24.22 -9.86
CA LYS A 118 11.99 -24.03 -8.83
C LYS A 118 11.22 -22.72 -9.04
N GLN A 119 11.90 -21.61 -9.33
CA GLN A 119 11.26 -20.32 -9.63
C GLN A 119 10.39 -20.41 -10.88
N SER A 120 10.90 -20.98 -11.98
CA SER A 120 10.12 -21.15 -13.21
C SER A 120 8.90 -22.06 -13.02
N PHE A 121 9.04 -23.11 -12.20
CA PHE A 121 7.96 -24.03 -11.86
C PHE A 121 6.90 -23.36 -10.98
N ASN A 122 7.32 -22.62 -9.95
CA ASN A 122 6.40 -21.82 -9.11
C ASN A 122 5.62 -20.82 -9.96
N LYS A 123 6.29 -20.09 -10.86
CA LYS A 123 5.64 -19.17 -11.81
C LYS A 123 4.66 -19.89 -12.73
N TRP A 124 5.01 -21.07 -13.23
CA TRP A 124 4.11 -21.87 -14.06
C TRP A 124 2.87 -22.34 -13.28
N ILE A 125 3.04 -22.81 -12.04
CA ILE A 125 1.94 -23.16 -11.14
C ILE A 125 1.04 -21.94 -10.92
N ALA A 126 1.63 -20.79 -10.58
CA ALA A 126 0.91 -19.53 -10.36
C ALA A 126 0.01 -19.18 -11.55
N LEU A 127 0.57 -19.22 -12.76
CA LEU A 127 -0.17 -18.97 -14.00
C LEU A 127 -1.28 -19.99 -14.25
N LYS A 128 -1.09 -21.26 -13.88
CA LYS A 128 -2.14 -22.29 -14.01
C LYS A 128 -3.28 -22.10 -13.03
N ILE A 129 -2.98 -21.73 -11.79
CA ILE A 129 -3.97 -21.41 -10.78
C ILE A 129 -4.77 -20.17 -11.22
N ASP A 130 -4.08 -19.09 -11.63
CA ASP A 130 -4.72 -17.86 -12.13
C ASP A 130 -5.64 -18.14 -13.34
N GLN A 131 -5.20 -18.97 -14.29
CA GLN A 131 -6.03 -19.40 -15.41
C GLN A 131 -7.29 -20.16 -14.97
N ARG A 132 -7.19 -21.05 -13.98
CA ARG A 132 -8.33 -21.85 -13.50
C ARG A 132 -9.32 -20.99 -12.72
N ILE A 133 -8.82 -20.09 -11.87
CA ILE A 133 -9.64 -19.14 -11.12
C ILE A 133 -10.33 -18.16 -12.07
N SER A 134 -9.62 -17.64 -13.08
CA SER A 134 -10.19 -16.76 -14.09
C SER A 134 -11.36 -17.40 -14.85
N ARG A 135 -11.25 -18.69 -15.21
CA ARG A 135 -12.36 -19.44 -15.83
C ARG A 135 -13.54 -19.59 -14.88
N SER A 136 -13.28 -19.86 -13.60
CA SER A 136 -14.31 -20.03 -12.57
C SER A 136 -15.05 -18.71 -12.29
N LEU A 137 -14.32 -17.60 -12.20
CA LEU A 137 -14.88 -16.25 -12.04
C LEU A 137 -15.77 -15.87 -13.23
N LYS A 138 -15.35 -16.18 -14.46
CA LYS A 138 -16.16 -15.92 -15.66
C LYS A 138 -17.46 -16.76 -15.70
N GLN A 139 -17.44 -17.98 -15.17
CA GLN A 139 -18.65 -18.80 -15.04
C GLN A 139 -19.60 -18.28 -13.95
N MET A 140 -19.08 -17.63 -12.91
CA MET A 140 -19.91 -17.01 -11.88
C MET A 140 -20.56 -15.71 -12.38
N GLU A 141 -19.87 -14.93 -13.22
CA GLU A 141 -20.41 -13.74 -13.87
C GLU A 141 -21.74 -14.03 -14.59
N THR A 142 -21.78 -15.07 -15.42
CA THR A 142 -22.99 -15.45 -16.16
C THR A 142 -24.11 -15.91 -15.22
N LYS A 143 -23.78 -16.64 -14.15
CA LYS A 143 -24.76 -17.06 -13.13
C LYS A 143 -25.33 -15.87 -12.35
N ILE A 144 -24.50 -14.88 -12.05
CA ILE A 144 -24.91 -13.66 -11.35
C ILE A 144 -25.84 -12.84 -12.24
N SER A 145 -25.48 -12.61 -13.51
CA SER A 145 -26.36 -11.90 -14.45
C SER A 145 -27.72 -12.58 -14.61
N LEU A 146 -27.74 -13.93 -14.75
CA LEU A 146 -28.99 -14.70 -14.76
C LEU A 146 -29.79 -14.59 -13.46
N SER A 147 -29.12 -14.47 -12.31
CA SER A 147 -29.78 -14.33 -11.00
C SER A 147 -30.37 -12.93 -10.83
N VAL A 148 -29.68 -11.89 -11.30
CA VAL A 148 -30.18 -10.51 -11.34
C VAL A 148 -31.40 -10.41 -12.26
N GLN A 149 -31.34 -11.04 -13.45
CA GLN A 149 -32.46 -11.08 -14.40
C GLN A 149 -33.72 -11.70 -13.78
N LYS A 150 -33.55 -12.74 -12.95
CA LYS A 150 -34.66 -13.37 -12.23
C LYS A 150 -35.21 -12.49 -11.09
N ALA A 151 -34.36 -11.74 -10.41
CA ALA A 151 -34.75 -10.92 -9.26
C ALA A 151 -35.40 -9.58 -9.66
N VAL A 152 -35.02 -9.03 -10.82
CA VAL A 152 -35.50 -7.73 -11.30
C VAL A 152 -36.18 -7.92 -12.66
N PRO A 153 -37.49 -8.22 -12.69
CA PRO A 153 -38.19 -8.52 -13.94
C PRO A 153 -38.47 -7.27 -14.81
N SER A 154 -38.43 -6.07 -14.24
CA SER A 154 -38.60 -4.82 -14.99
C SER A 154 -37.35 -4.53 -15.83
N GLN A 155 -37.52 -4.42 -17.15
CA GLN A 155 -36.41 -4.19 -18.10
C GLN A 155 -35.60 -2.93 -17.79
N CYS A 156 -36.27 -1.83 -17.41
CA CYS A 156 -35.62 -0.56 -17.10
C CYS A 156 -34.72 -0.66 -15.85
N CYS A 157 -35.19 -1.34 -14.80
CA CYS A 157 -34.38 -1.54 -13.61
C CYS A 157 -33.32 -2.64 -13.83
N PHE A 158 -33.61 -3.63 -14.66
CA PHE A 158 -32.70 -4.72 -14.96
C PHE A 158 -31.40 -4.21 -15.56
N GLU A 159 -31.45 -3.34 -16.57
CA GLU A 159 -30.24 -2.80 -17.22
C GLU A 159 -29.35 -2.06 -16.20
N PHE A 160 -29.93 -1.15 -15.41
CA PHE A 160 -29.20 -0.41 -14.38
C PHE A 160 -28.60 -1.32 -13.31
N VAL A 161 -29.39 -2.26 -12.76
CA VAL A 161 -28.92 -3.17 -11.71
C VAL A 161 -27.89 -4.15 -12.27
N ASN A 162 -28.09 -4.68 -13.48
CA ASN A 162 -27.17 -5.60 -14.13
C ASN A 162 -25.84 -4.90 -14.44
N ASP A 163 -25.85 -3.68 -14.96
CA ASP A 163 -24.62 -2.90 -15.19
C ASP A 163 -23.88 -2.58 -13.90
N ALA A 164 -24.62 -2.20 -12.85
CA ALA A 164 -24.06 -2.01 -11.52
C ALA A 164 -23.39 -3.31 -11.06
N VAL A 165 -24.12 -4.42 -11.03
CA VAL A 165 -23.64 -5.73 -10.56
C VAL A 165 -22.48 -6.26 -11.40
N LEU A 166 -22.50 -6.17 -12.72
CA LEU A 166 -21.42 -6.61 -13.59
C LEU A 166 -20.15 -5.79 -13.39
N SER A 167 -20.29 -4.49 -13.21
CA SER A 167 -19.14 -3.65 -12.88
C SER A 167 -18.60 -3.96 -11.49
N LEU A 168 -19.47 -4.19 -10.49
CA LEU A 168 -19.04 -4.63 -9.15
C LEU A 168 -18.33 -5.99 -9.19
N TRP A 169 -18.85 -6.92 -9.99
CA TRP A 169 -18.29 -8.24 -10.19
C TRP A 169 -16.91 -8.18 -10.85
N THR A 170 -16.75 -7.32 -11.85
CA THR A 170 -15.46 -7.10 -12.52
C THR A 170 -14.41 -6.61 -11.52
N ASP A 171 -14.77 -5.65 -10.67
CA ASP A 171 -13.86 -5.11 -9.64
C ASP A 171 -13.55 -6.17 -8.57
N ALA A 172 -14.54 -6.92 -8.10
CA ALA A 172 -14.34 -8.03 -7.17
C ALA A 172 -13.45 -9.14 -7.75
N SER A 173 -13.66 -9.52 -9.02
CA SER A 173 -12.83 -10.51 -9.72
C SER A 173 -11.38 -10.04 -9.84
N ASN A 174 -11.15 -8.76 -10.17
CA ASN A 174 -9.81 -8.19 -10.25
C ASN A 174 -9.13 -8.16 -8.88
N LEU A 175 -9.86 -7.82 -7.82
CA LEU A 175 -9.36 -7.84 -6.45
C LEU A 175 -8.96 -9.26 -6.01
N ILE A 176 -9.79 -10.27 -6.27
CA ILE A 176 -9.47 -11.67 -5.95
C ILE A 176 -8.21 -12.13 -6.68
N ARG A 177 -8.06 -11.78 -7.97
CA ARG A 177 -6.85 -12.10 -8.74
C ARG A 177 -5.62 -11.39 -8.19
N PHE A 178 -5.77 -10.14 -7.77
CA PHE A 178 -4.70 -9.38 -7.14
C PHE A 178 -4.25 -10.02 -5.83
N GLU A 179 -5.18 -10.30 -4.91
CA GLU A 179 -4.86 -10.93 -3.63
C GLU A 179 -4.20 -12.31 -3.81
N LEU A 180 -4.68 -13.10 -4.78
CA LEU A 180 -4.08 -14.39 -5.12
C LEU A 180 -2.62 -14.24 -5.61
N ARG A 181 -2.35 -13.28 -6.49
CA ARG A 181 -0.98 -13.06 -7.01
C ARG A 181 -0.04 -12.62 -5.91
N VAL A 182 -0.47 -11.70 -5.06
CA VAL A 182 0.36 -11.25 -3.93
C VAL A 182 0.64 -12.41 -2.97
N SER A 183 -0.34 -13.29 -2.73
CA SER A 183 -0.15 -14.48 -1.90
C SER A 183 0.85 -15.48 -2.50
N ILE A 184 0.93 -15.57 -3.83
CA ILE A 184 1.85 -16.49 -4.51
C ILE A 184 3.27 -15.93 -4.62
N ASP A 185 3.40 -14.64 -4.95
CA ASP A 185 4.70 -14.02 -5.23
C ASP A 185 5.43 -13.59 -3.95
N GLU A 186 4.75 -13.49 -2.80
CA GLU A 186 5.29 -13.00 -1.51
C GLU A 186 6.23 -11.78 -1.69
N PRO A 187 5.75 -10.68 -2.29
CA PRO A 187 6.61 -9.54 -2.59
C PRO A 187 7.22 -8.97 -1.30
N THR A 188 8.53 -8.82 -1.28
CA THR A 188 9.25 -8.13 -0.21
C THR A 188 9.29 -6.64 -0.53
N ILE A 189 8.72 -5.81 0.34
CA ILE A 189 8.89 -4.36 0.23
C ILE A 189 10.04 -3.94 1.14
N THR A 190 11.05 -3.30 0.55
CA THR A 190 12.07 -2.60 1.32
C THR A 190 11.55 -1.21 1.68
N LEU A 191 11.43 -0.95 2.97
CA LEU A 191 11.05 0.35 3.52
C LEU A 191 12.28 0.99 4.15
N SER A 192 12.65 2.17 3.67
CA SER A 192 13.64 2.99 4.35
C SER A 192 12.99 3.67 5.55
N LYS A 193 13.68 3.67 6.70
CA LYS A 193 13.29 4.52 7.83
C LYS A 193 13.35 5.98 7.36
N ARG A 194 12.29 6.76 7.58
CA ARG A 194 12.28 8.16 7.14
C ARG A 194 13.36 8.94 7.93
N PRO A 195 14.35 9.56 7.28
CA PRO A 195 15.39 10.29 8.00
C PRO A 195 14.80 11.54 8.65
N ASP A 196 15.09 11.73 9.94
CA ASP A 196 14.79 12.95 10.68
C ASP A 196 15.74 14.08 10.23
N LYS A 197 15.52 14.62 9.02
CA LYS A 197 16.44 15.62 8.43
C LYS A 197 16.54 16.91 9.25
N ILE A 198 15.54 17.23 10.08
CA ILE A 198 15.44 18.51 10.80
C ILE A 198 15.11 18.27 12.27
N LYS A 199 16.11 18.45 13.16
CA LYS A 199 16.01 18.17 14.60
C LYS A 199 14.83 18.89 15.29
N TRP A 200 14.53 20.14 14.95
CA TRP A 200 13.45 20.91 15.59
C TRP A 200 12.04 20.50 15.14
N LEU A 201 11.90 19.82 13.99
CA LEU A 201 10.63 19.26 13.53
C LEU A 201 10.33 17.87 14.12
N LYS A 202 11.25 17.31 14.89
CA LYS A 202 11.10 15.98 15.51
C LYS A 202 9.80 15.83 16.33
N PRO A 203 9.38 16.79 17.17
CA PRO A 203 8.11 16.67 17.90
C PRO A 203 6.90 16.58 16.97
N TRP A 204 6.91 17.29 15.84
CA TRP A 204 5.83 17.25 14.86
C TRP A 204 5.78 15.90 14.14
N TYR A 205 6.93 15.32 13.78
CA TYR A 205 6.98 13.97 13.19
C TYR A 205 6.52 12.89 14.17
N LEU A 206 6.92 12.98 15.44
CA LEU A 206 6.44 12.07 16.48
C LEU A 206 4.93 12.16 16.67
N LEU A 207 4.38 13.38 16.76
CA LEU A 207 2.94 13.60 16.87
C LEU A 207 2.21 13.07 15.63
N ARG A 208 2.69 13.40 14.43
CA ARG A 208 2.13 12.90 13.17
C ARG A 208 2.10 11.37 13.16
N ASN A 209 3.23 10.72 13.45
CA ASN A 209 3.33 9.27 13.43
C ASN A 209 2.41 8.63 14.47
N TRP A 210 2.33 9.22 15.68
CA TRP A 210 1.41 8.78 16.72
C TRP A 210 -0.06 8.89 16.29
N ILE A 211 -0.48 10.01 15.68
CA ILE A 211 -1.86 10.18 15.18
C ILE A 211 -2.17 9.14 14.10
N LEU A 212 -1.29 9.02 13.10
CA LEU A 212 -1.49 8.14 11.95
C LEU A 212 -1.50 6.67 12.35
N TYR A 213 -0.56 6.25 13.21
CA TYR A 213 -0.51 4.87 13.70
C TYR A 213 -1.67 4.56 14.63
N SER A 214 -2.13 5.52 15.44
CA SER A 214 -3.33 5.32 16.28
C SER A 214 -4.60 5.15 15.44
N LEU A 215 -4.75 5.91 14.34
CA LEU A 215 -5.93 5.87 13.48
C LEU A 215 -5.93 4.74 12.45
N TYR A 216 -4.77 4.43 11.85
CA TYR A 216 -4.65 3.45 10.78
C TYR A 216 -3.38 2.59 10.98
N PRO A 217 -3.29 1.76 12.02
CA PRO A 217 -2.15 0.88 12.24
C PRO A 217 -2.11 -0.24 11.20
N PHE A 218 -0.92 -0.59 10.74
CA PHE A 218 -0.70 -1.68 9.79
C PHE A 218 -0.75 -3.07 10.44
N ASP A 219 -0.21 -3.20 11.66
CA ASP A 219 0.07 -4.47 12.35
C ASP A 219 -0.91 -4.79 13.49
N VAL A 220 -1.89 -3.92 13.74
CA VAL A 220 -2.86 -4.09 14.83
C VAL A 220 -4.19 -4.58 14.29
N GLU A 221 -4.69 -5.69 14.84
CA GLU A 221 -6.04 -6.18 14.54
C GLU A 221 -7.10 -5.12 14.90
N PRO A 222 -8.17 -4.93 14.09
CA PRO A 222 -9.19 -3.92 14.35
C PRO A 222 -9.81 -4.01 15.74
N GLY A 223 -10.03 -5.22 16.27
CA GLY A 223 -10.57 -5.41 17.62
C GLY A 223 -9.63 -4.95 18.73
N LYS A 224 -8.31 -5.08 18.55
CA LYS A 224 -7.29 -4.55 19.48
C LYS A 224 -7.20 -3.03 19.34
N GLN A 225 -7.30 -2.51 18.11
CA GLN A 225 -7.29 -1.07 17.84
C GLN A 225 -8.45 -0.34 18.54
N LEU A 226 -9.67 -0.89 18.48
CA LEU A 226 -10.85 -0.32 19.16
C LEU A 226 -10.69 -0.20 20.69
N ARG A 227 -9.82 -0.99 21.30
CA ARG A 227 -9.52 -0.96 22.74
C ARG A 227 -8.33 -0.05 23.07
N SER A 228 -7.60 0.45 22.07
CA SER A 228 -6.47 1.34 22.30
C SER A 228 -6.98 2.70 22.81
N PRO A 229 -6.45 3.21 23.93
CA PRO A 229 -6.88 4.49 24.48
C PRO A 229 -6.57 5.65 23.53
N SER A 230 -5.48 5.58 22.75
CA SER A 230 -5.11 6.64 21.79
C SER A 230 -6.11 6.72 20.64
N PHE A 231 -6.56 5.57 20.12
CA PHE A 231 -7.59 5.51 19.08
C PHE A 231 -8.91 6.09 19.59
N LEU A 232 -9.37 5.65 20.77
CA LEU A 232 -10.60 6.12 21.38
C LEU A 232 -10.57 7.63 21.65
N PHE A 233 -9.43 8.14 22.13
CA PHE A 233 -9.26 9.57 22.36
C PHE A 233 -9.41 10.39 21.08
N ILE A 234 -8.72 10.01 19.99
CA ILE A 234 -8.82 10.74 18.72
C ILE A 234 -10.23 10.61 18.13
N LYS A 235 -10.85 9.42 18.19
CA LYS A 235 -12.23 9.23 17.73
C LYS A 235 -13.25 10.04 18.54
N LEU A 236 -13.06 10.16 19.85
CA LEU A 236 -13.90 11.02 20.68
C LEU A 236 -13.82 12.48 20.23
N LEU A 237 -12.61 12.99 19.95
CA LEU A 237 -12.44 14.34 19.40
C LEU A 237 -13.10 14.54 18.04
N GLN A 238 -13.13 13.50 17.19
CA GLN A 238 -13.85 13.55 15.90
C GLN A 238 -15.37 13.61 16.07
N VAL A 239 -15.92 13.07 17.17
CA VAL A 239 -17.37 12.99 17.40
C VAL A 239 -17.94 14.27 18.02
N ILE A 240 -17.11 15.13 18.63
CA ILE A 240 -17.56 16.36 19.31
C ILE A 240 -17.86 17.47 18.28
N PRO A 241 -19.13 17.84 18.03
CA PRO A 241 -19.48 18.85 17.03
C PRO A 241 -19.31 20.29 17.52
N TYR A 242 -18.94 20.48 18.79
CA TYR A 242 -18.88 21.79 19.44
C TYR A 242 -17.55 22.51 19.18
N TYR A 243 -17.62 23.85 19.14
CA TYR A 243 -16.46 24.76 19.05
C TYR A 243 -15.51 24.49 17.87
N GLY A 244 -15.96 23.77 16.84
CA GLY A 244 -15.11 23.37 15.72
C GLY A 244 -14.06 22.30 16.05
N ILE A 245 -14.16 21.63 17.21
CA ILE A 245 -13.20 20.58 17.63
C ILE A 245 -13.11 19.47 16.59
N GLN A 246 -14.25 18.97 16.11
CA GLN A 246 -14.29 17.99 15.02
C GLN A 246 -13.52 18.49 13.79
N VAL A 247 -13.78 19.72 13.34
CA VAL A 247 -13.19 20.30 12.13
C VAL A 247 -11.68 20.46 12.27
N PHE A 248 -11.24 20.95 13.42
CA PHE A 248 -9.84 21.11 13.74
C PHE A 248 -9.10 19.78 13.83
N THR A 249 -9.75 18.75 14.40
CA THR A 249 -9.20 17.39 14.46
C THR A 249 -9.00 16.83 13.05
N PHE A 250 -9.99 16.96 12.17
CA PHE A 250 -9.86 16.54 10.77
C PHE A 250 -8.83 17.38 10.00
N LEU A 251 -8.71 18.68 10.27
CA LEU A 251 -7.64 19.51 9.70
C LEU A 251 -6.25 18.98 10.09
N ILE A 252 -6.02 18.65 11.37
CA ILE A 252 -4.76 18.06 11.83
C ILE A 252 -4.50 16.73 11.10
N ILE A 253 -5.51 15.87 11.00
CA ILE A 253 -5.39 14.58 10.30
C ILE A 253 -5.07 14.82 8.81
N PHE A 254 -5.74 15.76 8.16
CA PHE A 254 -5.48 16.12 6.76
C PHE A 254 -4.04 16.61 6.54
N LEU A 255 -3.50 17.37 7.50
CA LEU A 255 -2.10 17.80 7.47
C LEU A 255 -1.14 16.62 7.68
N ALA A 256 -1.50 15.68 8.56
CA ALA A 256 -0.70 14.50 8.90
C ALA A 256 -0.66 13.44 7.78
N ILE A 257 -1.79 13.14 7.13
CA ILE A 257 -1.89 12.06 6.13
C ILE A 257 -0.93 12.28 4.95
N ASP A 258 -0.52 11.16 4.37
CA ASP A 258 0.29 11.15 3.16
C ASP A 258 -0.59 11.45 1.94
N LYS A 259 -0.55 12.71 1.49
CA LYS A 259 -1.29 13.22 0.33
C LYS A 259 -0.78 12.65 -1.01
N SER A 260 0.32 11.91 -1.00
CA SER A 260 0.79 11.22 -2.20
C SER A 260 0.05 9.92 -2.44
N GLU A 261 -0.61 9.33 -1.43
CA GLU A 261 -1.28 8.04 -1.54
C GLU A 261 -2.79 8.17 -1.73
N GLU A 262 -3.31 7.51 -2.77
CA GLU A 262 -4.74 7.55 -3.13
C GLU A 262 -5.65 7.03 -2.01
N TYR A 263 -5.37 5.84 -1.47
CA TYR A 263 -6.22 5.24 -0.44
C TYR A 263 -6.34 6.09 0.82
N GLN A 264 -5.26 6.75 1.23
CA GLN A 264 -5.26 7.58 2.44
C GLN A 264 -6.16 8.80 2.29
N VAL A 265 -6.12 9.45 1.12
CA VAL A 265 -6.99 10.60 0.81
C VAL A 265 -8.45 10.16 0.65
N VAL A 266 -8.69 9.03 -0.02
CA VAL A 266 -10.03 8.43 -0.13
C VAL A 266 -10.59 8.10 1.25
N ASN A 267 -9.82 7.40 2.08
CA ASN A 267 -10.26 6.98 3.40
C ASN A 267 -10.51 8.19 4.32
N TYR A 268 -9.70 9.25 4.21
CA TYR A 268 -9.96 10.52 4.88
C TYR A 268 -11.33 11.13 4.51
N ILE A 269 -11.64 11.20 3.20
CA ILE A 269 -12.93 11.75 2.72
C ILE A 269 -14.10 10.91 3.27
N LEU A 270 -13.98 9.58 3.18
CA LEU A 270 -15.03 8.66 3.62
C LEU A 270 -15.22 8.71 5.14
N ASP A 271 -14.14 8.68 5.92
CA ASP A 271 -14.20 8.83 7.38
C ASP A 271 -14.83 10.16 7.79
N TYR A 272 -14.47 11.25 7.10
CA TYR A 272 -15.07 12.56 7.33
C TYR A 272 -16.58 12.54 7.11
N LYS A 273 -17.03 12.04 5.95
CA LYS A 273 -18.45 12.00 5.58
C LYS A 273 -19.27 11.07 6.47
N ASN A 274 -18.69 9.93 6.84
CA ASN A 274 -19.30 9.01 7.79
C ASN A 274 -19.54 9.69 9.13
N ILE A 275 -18.49 10.33 9.70
CA ILE A 275 -18.62 11.06 10.96
C ILE A 275 -19.59 12.23 10.82
N GLN A 276 -19.57 12.96 9.70
CA GLN A 276 -20.51 14.06 9.43
C GLN A 276 -21.97 13.61 9.48
N PHE A 277 -22.32 12.44 8.93
CA PHE A 277 -23.68 11.90 9.04
C PHE A 277 -24.06 11.63 10.50
N PHE A 278 -23.18 10.98 11.27
CA PHE A 278 -23.45 10.66 12.67
C PHE A 278 -23.49 11.91 13.56
N THR A 279 -22.57 12.86 13.40
CA THR A 279 -22.48 14.05 14.25
C THR A 279 -23.42 15.15 13.80
N ALA A 280 -23.29 15.61 12.55
CA ALA A 280 -24.08 16.73 12.03
C ALA A 280 -25.52 16.34 11.69
N GLY A 281 -25.78 15.06 11.39
CA GLY A 281 -27.13 14.52 11.18
C GLY A 281 -27.74 14.02 12.49
N ILE A 282 -27.36 12.81 12.92
CA ILE A 282 -28.04 12.11 14.03
C ILE A 282 -27.86 12.81 15.37
N LEU A 283 -26.62 13.09 15.79
CA LEU A 283 -26.35 13.67 17.10
C LEU A 283 -26.92 15.08 17.22
N ASN A 284 -26.74 15.93 16.20
CA ASN A 284 -27.39 17.23 16.15
C ASN A 284 -28.91 17.11 16.18
N ALA A 285 -29.55 16.18 15.46
CA ALA A 285 -31.00 15.97 15.54
C ALA A 285 -31.45 15.71 16.99
N LEU A 286 -30.74 14.85 17.71
CA LEU A 286 -31.04 14.52 19.09
C LEU A 286 -30.86 15.73 20.01
N ILE A 287 -29.75 16.45 19.89
CA ILE A 287 -29.49 17.68 20.65
C ILE A 287 -30.61 18.69 20.39
N GLY A 288 -30.95 18.93 19.13
CA GLY A 288 -31.99 19.89 18.75
C GLY A 288 -33.37 19.49 19.28
N PHE A 289 -33.70 18.21 19.22
CA PHE A 289 -34.94 17.66 19.78
C PHE A 289 -35.00 17.85 21.30
N PHE A 290 -33.95 17.50 22.05
CA PHE A 290 -33.94 17.66 23.50
C PHE A 290 -33.94 19.13 23.92
N THR A 291 -33.19 20.00 23.23
CA THR A 291 -33.21 21.46 23.47
C THR A 291 -34.61 22.04 23.23
N TYR A 292 -35.24 21.66 22.11
CA TYR A 292 -36.61 22.06 21.81
C TYR A 292 -37.60 21.54 22.85
N PHE A 293 -37.54 20.25 23.20
CA PHE A 293 -38.42 19.64 24.20
C PHE A 293 -38.26 20.31 25.58
N TYR A 294 -37.02 20.58 25.99
CA TYR A 294 -36.71 21.27 27.24
C TYR A 294 -37.30 22.68 27.26
N CYS A 295 -37.13 23.45 26.18
CA CYS A 295 -37.64 24.82 26.12
C CYS A 295 -39.17 24.87 26.01
N ALA A 296 -39.78 23.95 25.24
CA ALA A 296 -41.21 23.99 24.91
C ALA A 296 -42.09 23.30 25.95
N THR A 297 -41.58 22.30 26.67
CA THR A 297 -42.39 21.45 27.57
C THR A 297 -41.98 21.59 29.04
N LEU A 298 -40.69 21.49 29.34
CA LEU A 298 -40.24 21.36 30.74
C LEU A 298 -40.16 22.71 31.47
N ARG A 299 -39.67 23.76 30.81
CA ARG A 299 -39.48 25.07 31.45
C ARG A 299 -40.76 25.88 31.67
N PRO A 300 -41.77 25.89 30.77
CA PRO A 300 -42.99 26.65 30.99
C PRO A 300 -43.69 26.25 32.28
N ALA A 301 -43.53 25.00 32.74
CA ALA A 301 -44.10 24.49 33.99
C ALA A 301 -43.51 25.15 35.25
N HIS A 302 -42.30 25.70 35.19
CA HIS A 302 -41.57 26.18 36.36
C HIS A 302 -41.72 27.70 36.61
N ASP A 303 -42.01 28.49 35.57
CA ASP A 303 -42.12 29.96 35.64
C ASP A 303 -43.58 30.47 35.78
N TYR A 304 -44.55 29.60 36.10
CA TYR A 304 -45.97 29.98 36.28
C TYR A 304 -46.26 30.85 37.53
N ILE A 305 -45.26 31.24 38.32
CA ILE A 305 -45.49 31.92 39.60
C ILE A 305 -45.68 33.45 39.44
N ASN A 306 -45.32 34.06 38.30
CA ASN A 306 -45.53 35.49 38.07
C ASN A 306 -46.54 35.73 36.93
N GLU A 307 -47.82 35.79 37.30
CA GLU A 307 -48.99 35.88 36.41
C GLU A 307 -49.05 37.14 35.52
N LYS A 308 -48.18 38.14 35.74
CA LYS A 308 -48.20 39.41 34.99
C LYS A 308 -47.49 39.40 33.63
N ASP A 309 -46.70 38.37 33.30
CA ASP A 309 -45.88 38.33 32.07
C ASP A 309 -46.35 37.29 31.04
N GLN A 310 -47.66 37.19 30.77
CA GLN A 310 -48.21 36.23 29.80
C GLN A 310 -47.69 36.42 28.37
N GLY A 311 -47.20 37.61 28.00
CA GLY A 311 -46.57 37.88 26.70
C GLY A 311 -45.12 37.38 26.55
N LEU A 312 -44.45 37.02 27.66
CA LEU A 312 -43.02 36.70 27.65
C LEU A 312 -42.72 35.21 27.39
N LYS A 313 -43.73 34.33 27.48
CA LYS A 313 -43.57 32.87 27.31
C LYS A 313 -43.09 32.45 25.92
N LEU A 314 -43.43 33.22 24.88
CA LEU A 314 -42.98 32.94 23.51
C LEU A 314 -41.48 33.23 23.31
N ASN A 315 -40.88 34.03 24.19
CA ASN A 315 -39.50 34.49 24.02
C ASN A 315 -38.45 33.48 24.52
N TYR A 316 -38.78 32.53 25.39
CA TYR A 316 -37.74 31.65 25.95
C TYR A 316 -37.16 30.67 24.91
N CYS A 317 -38.01 29.90 24.22
CA CYS A 317 -37.55 29.04 23.12
C CYS A 317 -36.93 29.85 21.98
N PHE A 318 -37.26 31.14 21.87
CA PHE A 318 -36.66 32.02 20.90
C PHE A 318 -35.18 32.30 21.19
N TYR A 319 -34.80 32.49 22.45
CA TYR A 319 -33.40 32.72 22.86
C TYR A 319 -32.61 31.45 23.20
N HIS A 320 -33.29 30.34 23.48
CA HIS A 320 -32.65 29.08 23.90
C HIS A 320 -33.01 27.89 23.00
N GLY A 321 -33.62 28.15 21.85
CA GLY A 321 -33.92 27.15 20.85
C GLY A 321 -32.66 26.63 20.15
N PRO A 322 -32.78 25.55 19.39
CA PRO A 322 -31.65 24.99 18.65
C PRO A 322 -31.15 25.96 17.58
N GLY A 323 -29.94 26.50 17.76
CA GLY A 323 -29.35 27.50 16.88
C GLY A 323 -29.37 28.93 17.43
N ALA A 324 -30.00 29.15 18.59
CA ALA A 324 -30.00 30.45 19.27
C ALA A 324 -28.72 30.75 20.07
N ASP A 325 -27.78 29.78 20.14
CA ASP A 325 -26.54 29.92 20.90
C ASP A 325 -25.64 31.06 20.37
N ASN A 326 -24.95 31.73 21.31
CA ASN A 326 -24.02 32.84 21.03
C ASN A 326 -22.83 32.47 20.13
N HIS A 327 -22.66 31.19 19.78
CA HIS A 327 -21.55 30.68 18.98
C HIS A 327 -21.91 30.48 17.51
N LEU A 328 -23.00 31.08 17.02
CA LEU A 328 -23.46 30.95 15.63
C LEU A 328 -22.33 31.19 14.60
N ILE A 329 -21.55 32.27 14.76
CA ILE A 329 -20.44 32.61 13.84
C ILE A 329 -19.40 31.49 13.79
N LEU A 330 -18.98 30.97 14.95
CA LEU A 330 -18.00 29.89 15.02
C LEU A 330 -18.55 28.59 14.40
N SER A 331 -19.84 28.32 14.59
CA SER A 331 -20.52 27.19 13.96
C SER A 331 -20.54 27.32 12.42
N GLN A 332 -20.76 28.53 11.90
CA GLN A 332 -20.71 28.77 10.45
C GLN A 332 -19.30 28.60 9.89
N ILE A 333 -18.31 29.22 10.52
CA ILE A 333 -16.91 29.08 10.11
C ILE A 333 -16.52 27.61 10.11
N SER A 334 -16.90 26.87 11.16
CA SER A 334 -16.67 25.43 11.26
C SER A 334 -17.32 24.71 10.08
N TYR A 335 -18.62 24.92 9.83
CA TYR A 335 -19.38 24.31 8.73
C TYR A 335 -18.74 24.52 7.36
N PHE A 336 -18.42 25.78 7.00
CA PHE A 336 -17.78 26.07 5.72
C PHE A 336 -16.37 25.47 5.64
N THR A 337 -15.62 25.49 6.74
CA THR A 337 -14.31 24.85 6.81
C THR A 337 -14.42 23.33 6.59
N GLN A 338 -15.49 22.67 7.07
CA GLN A 338 -15.74 21.26 6.79
C GLN A 338 -15.83 21.00 5.29
N VAL A 339 -16.69 21.76 4.61
CA VAL A 339 -16.91 21.64 3.17
C VAL A 339 -15.60 21.90 2.42
N ILE A 340 -14.91 23.00 2.73
CA ILE A 340 -13.62 23.34 2.10
C ILE A 340 -12.61 22.22 2.28
N LEU A 341 -12.45 21.65 3.49
CA LEU A 341 -11.49 20.58 3.75
C LEU A 341 -11.74 19.34 2.90
N ILE A 342 -13.00 18.92 2.76
CA ILE A 342 -13.37 17.76 1.94
C ILE A 342 -13.07 18.03 0.47
N TRP A 343 -13.43 19.21 -0.05
CA TRP A 343 -13.15 19.58 -1.45
C TRP A 343 -11.66 19.76 -1.73
N CYS A 344 -10.88 20.26 -0.76
CA CYS A 344 -9.43 20.29 -0.84
C CYS A 344 -8.85 18.87 -0.89
N ALA A 345 -9.32 17.95 -0.05
CA ALA A 345 -8.91 16.55 -0.11
C ALA A 345 -9.27 15.90 -1.45
N PHE A 346 -10.46 16.16 -1.96
CA PHE A 346 -10.89 15.68 -3.27
C PHE A 346 -10.05 16.27 -4.43
N ALA A 347 -9.68 17.55 -4.36
CA ALA A 347 -8.77 18.15 -5.34
C ALA A 347 -7.37 17.51 -5.30
N VAL A 348 -6.87 17.17 -4.10
CA VAL A 348 -5.61 16.44 -3.92
C VAL A 348 -5.67 15.03 -4.51
N LEU A 349 -6.83 14.36 -4.46
CA LEU A 349 -7.03 13.02 -5.00
C LEU A 349 -6.70 12.92 -6.51
N HIS A 350 -6.85 13.99 -7.28
CA HIS A 350 -6.44 13.97 -8.69
C HIS A 350 -4.92 13.86 -8.88
N LYS A 351 -4.13 14.31 -7.88
CA LYS A 351 -2.66 14.30 -7.91
C LYS A 351 -2.04 13.08 -7.22
N THR A 352 -2.78 12.36 -6.39
CA THR A 352 -2.27 11.17 -5.66
C THR A 352 -1.83 10.08 -6.62
N LYS A 353 -0.78 9.34 -6.28
CA LYS A 353 -0.38 8.11 -6.96
C LYS A 353 -0.98 6.92 -6.21
N SER A 354 -1.37 5.89 -6.93
CA SER A 354 -1.74 4.64 -6.30
C SER A 354 -0.45 3.85 -6.10
N ARG A 355 -0.08 3.39 -4.89
CA ARG A 355 1.04 2.43 -4.76
C ARG A 355 0.75 1.12 -5.48
N ALA A 356 -0.53 0.84 -5.73
CA ALA A 356 -0.98 -0.17 -6.68
C ALA A 356 -0.29 -0.02 -8.05
N ASP A 357 -0.02 1.20 -8.52
CA ASP A 357 0.61 1.44 -9.81
C ASP A 357 2.02 0.85 -9.86
N PHE A 358 2.75 0.76 -8.74
CA PHE A 358 4.05 0.09 -8.73
C PHE A 358 3.90 -1.42 -8.99
N ILE A 359 2.96 -2.06 -8.30
CA ILE A 359 2.66 -3.50 -8.48
C ILE A 359 2.02 -3.74 -9.88
N ASN A 360 1.19 -2.82 -10.35
CA ASN A 360 0.45 -2.93 -11.61
C ASN A 360 1.29 -2.57 -12.85
N ASN A 361 2.29 -1.70 -12.72
CA ASN A 361 3.24 -1.42 -13.80
C ASN A 361 3.98 -2.69 -14.24
N GLU A 362 4.18 -3.62 -13.30
CA GLU A 362 4.74 -4.95 -13.57
C GLU A 362 3.70 -5.90 -14.23
N ILE A 363 2.41 -5.66 -13.99
CA ILE A 363 1.28 -6.46 -14.53
C ILE A 363 0.81 -5.96 -15.93
N LYS A 364 1.28 -4.80 -16.39
CA LYS A 364 1.02 -4.17 -17.71
C LYS A 364 -0.45 -3.77 -17.98
N ARG A 365 -0.58 -2.52 -18.46
CA ARG A 365 -1.61 -2.00 -19.39
C ARG A 365 -3.04 -2.52 -19.15
N GLN A 366 -3.58 -2.34 -17.96
CA GLN A 366 -5.02 -2.13 -17.89
C GLN A 366 -5.28 -0.63 -17.95
N GLU A 367 -6.24 -0.27 -18.80
CA GLU A 367 -6.65 1.07 -19.16
C GLU A 367 -6.61 2.01 -17.96
N SER A 368 -6.14 3.25 -18.18
CA SER A 368 -6.03 4.27 -17.14
C SER A 368 -7.41 4.56 -16.53
N LYS A 369 -7.82 3.76 -15.56
CA LYS A 369 -9.02 4.02 -14.76
C LYS A 369 -8.82 5.39 -14.14
N LYS A 370 -9.83 6.25 -14.30
CA LYS A 370 -9.84 7.58 -13.67
C LYS A 370 -9.69 7.40 -12.15
N ARG A 371 -8.72 8.10 -11.56
CA ARG A 371 -8.46 8.09 -10.10
C ARG A 371 -9.70 8.47 -9.31
N GLY A 372 -9.85 7.88 -8.14
CA GLY A 372 -11.05 8.03 -7.31
C GLY A 372 -12.28 7.25 -7.79
N GLY A 373 -12.23 6.60 -8.96
CA GLY A 373 -13.28 5.71 -9.43
C GLY A 373 -14.68 6.33 -9.36
N ARG A 374 -15.58 5.66 -8.64
CA ARG A 374 -16.99 6.10 -8.47
C ARG A 374 -17.17 7.15 -7.39
N LEU A 375 -16.16 7.42 -6.56
CA LEU A 375 -16.22 8.46 -5.52
C LEU A 375 -16.51 9.85 -6.12
N THR A 376 -16.06 10.11 -7.35
CA THR A 376 -16.37 11.35 -8.07
C THR A 376 -17.89 11.60 -8.17
N GLY A 377 -18.68 10.55 -8.44
CA GLY A 377 -20.14 10.68 -8.50
C GLY A 377 -20.76 11.04 -7.14
N PHE A 378 -20.26 10.42 -6.06
CA PHE A 378 -20.67 10.75 -4.69
C PHE A 378 -20.29 12.19 -4.30
N MET A 379 -19.14 12.67 -4.74
CA MET A 379 -18.71 14.06 -4.49
C MET A 379 -19.55 15.08 -5.28
N ILE A 380 -19.95 14.78 -6.51
CA ILE A 380 -20.91 15.61 -7.26
C ILE A 380 -22.26 15.64 -6.56
N TYR A 381 -22.75 14.48 -6.09
CA TYR A 381 -23.97 14.40 -5.29
C TYR A 381 -23.87 15.26 -4.02
N ASP A 382 -22.75 15.20 -3.31
CA ASP A 382 -22.49 16.02 -2.13
C ASP A 382 -22.53 17.52 -2.43
N LEU A 383 -21.95 17.95 -3.57
CA LEU A 383 -22.01 19.34 -4.03
C LEU A 383 -23.44 19.80 -4.26
N ILE A 384 -24.24 18.98 -4.95
CA ILE A 384 -25.64 19.29 -5.26
C ILE A 384 -26.43 19.40 -3.95
N CYS A 385 -26.20 18.49 -3.00
CA CYS A 385 -26.84 18.54 -1.68
C CYS A 385 -26.47 19.82 -0.92
N PHE A 386 -25.19 20.19 -0.91
CA PHE A 386 -24.71 21.42 -0.27
C PHE A 386 -25.31 22.68 -0.90
N LEU A 387 -25.32 22.76 -2.24
CA LEU A 387 -25.92 23.90 -2.95
C LEU A 387 -27.44 23.94 -2.74
N GLY A 388 -28.10 22.78 -2.72
CA GLY A 388 -29.53 22.65 -2.44
C GLY A 388 -29.90 23.15 -1.04
N THR A 389 -29.17 22.74 0.00
CA THR A 389 -29.42 23.20 1.37
C THR A 389 -29.13 24.69 1.53
N CYS A 390 -28.02 25.20 0.95
CA CYS A 390 -27.72 26.63 0.94
C CYS A 390 -28.81 27.44 0.22
N SER A 391 -29.28 26.97 -0.95
CA SER A 391 -30.31 27.65 -1.74
C SER A 391 -31.65 27.66 -1.03
N LEU A 392 -32.05 26.55 -0.42
CA LEU A 392 -33.29 26.47 0.38
C LEU A 392 -33.23 27.42 1.58
N THR A 393 -32.09 27.46 2.28
CA THR A 393 -31.85 28.38 3.41
C THR A 393 -31.95 29.83 2.95
N GLY A 394 -31.26 30.19 1.86
CA GLY A 394 -31.32 31.53 1.28
C GLY A 394 -32.72 31.93 0.81
N TYR A 395 -33.48 30.99 0.23
CA TYR A 395 -34.85 31.22 -0.20
C TYR A 395 -35.80 31.47 0.98
N ILE A 396 -35.74 30.66 2.04
CA ILE A 396 -36.54 30.87 3.26
C ILE A 396 -36.14 32.18 3.92
N TYR A 397 -34.84 32.47 3.98
CA TYR A 397 -34.33 33.74 4.48
C TYR A 397 -34.92 34.93 3.72
N TYR A 398 -34.84 34.90 2.39
CA TYR A 398 -35.33 35.97 1.53
C TYR A 398 -36.85 36.18 1.65
N ASN A 399 -37.66 35.12 1.53
CA ASN A 399 -39.12 35.27 1.52
C ASN A 399 -39.71 35.69 2.87
N TYR A 400 -39.12 35.22 3.97
CA TYR A 400 -39.70 35.43 5.30
C TYR A 400 -39.09 36.63 6.04
N TYR A 401 -37.81 36.92 5.83
CA TYR A 401 -37.08 37.90 6.64
C TYR A 401 -36.71 39.17 5.90
N TYR A 402 -36.40 39.11 4.58
CA TYR A 402 -35.95 40.30 3.84
C TYR A 402 -37.03 41.40 3.74
N ASN A 403 -38.31 41.01 3.72
CA ASN A 403 -39.44 41.95 3.56
C ASN A 403 -39.93 42.58 4.87
N LYS A 404 -39.25 42.39 6.01
CA LYS A 404 -39.63 42.98 7.30
C LYS A 404 -38.54 43.93 7.79
N ASP A 405 -38.89 45.18 8.04
CA ASP A 405 -37.96 46.26 8.42
C ASP A 405 -37.26 46.05 9.78
N ASP A 406 -37.77 45.15 10.63
CA ASP A 406 -37.21 44.87 11.96
C ASP A 406 -36.05 43.87 11.92
N THR A 407 -34.89 44.28 11.40
CA THR A 407 -33.70 43.44 11.20
C THR A 407 -33.06 42.91 12.49
N PHE A 408 -33.11 43.66 13.60
CA PHE A 408 -32.38 43.29 14.83
C PHE A 408 -33.00 42.09 15.57
N TYR A 409 -34.32 41.95 15.55
CA TYR A 409 -35.02 40.84 16.22
C TYR A 409 -34.98 39.54 15.40
N MET A 410 -34.30 39.50 14.25
CA MET A 410 -34.29 38.33 13.37
C MET A 410 -33.12 37.37 13.61
N LEU A 411 -32.09 37.76 14.38
CA LEU A 411 -30.86 36.97 14.51
C LEU A 411 -31.09 35.54 15.03
N PRO A 412 -31.92 35.28 16.05
CA PRO A 412 -32.18 33.91 16.51
C PRO A 412 -32.93 33.05 15.49
N TYR A 413 -33.81 33.66 14.68
CA TYR A 413 -34.48 32.95 13.59
C TYR A 413 -33.50 32.49 12.51
N VAL A 414 -32.56 33.36 12.15
CA VAL A 414 -31.47 33.01 11.24
C VAL A 414 -30.64 31.87 11.82
N GLY A 415 -30.35 31.92 13.13
CA GLY A 415 -29.67 30.84 13.84
C GLY A 415 -30.37 29.48 13.70
N ASN A 416 -31.69 29.43 13.96
CA ASN A 416 -32.49 28.21 13.83
C ASN A 416 -32.53 27.68 12.38
N LEU A 417 -32.68 28.59 11.40
CA LEU A 417 -32.71 28.23 9.99
C LEU A 417 -31.38 27.62 9.54
N ILE A 418 -30.26 28.21 9.96
CA ILE A 418 -28.95 27.68 9.61
C ILE A 418 -28.67 26.36 10.34
N TYR A 419 -29.07 26.25 11.61
CA TYR A 419 -28.99 25.00 12.35
C TYR A 419 -29.72 23.87 11.61
N PHE A 420 -30.93 24.13 11.13
CA PHE A 420 -31.70 23.16 10.35
C PHE A 420 -31.05 22.84 9.00
N SER A 421 -30.42 23.83 8.35
CA SER A 421 -29.66 23.62 7.12
C SER A 421 -28.48 22.67 7.33
N HIS A 422 -27.72 22.86 8.41
CA HIS A 422 -26.61 21.98 8.80
C HIS A 422 -27.11 20.56 9.07
N LEU A 423 -28.23 20.45 9.78
CA LEU A 423 -28.89 19.18 10.07
C LEU A 423 -29.28 18.42 8.79
N MET A 424 -29.94 19.10 7.85
CA MET A 424 -30.35 18.51 6.57
C MET A 424 -29.14 18.07 5.75
N TYR A 425 -28.09 18.89 5.69
CA TYR A 425 -26.85 18.51 5.00
C TYR A 425 -26.16 17.30 5.66
N GLY A 426 -26.19 17.23 6.99
CA GLY A 426 -25.74 16.05 7.75
C GLY A 426 -26.50 14.78 7.34
N PHE A 427 -27.83 14.83 7.27
CA PHE A 427 -28.64 13.68 6.83
C PHE A 427 -28.42 13.31 5.36
N LEU A 428 -28.23 14.30 4.48
CA LEU A 428 -27.91 14.05 3.07
C LEU A 428 -26.56 13.35 2.87
N SER A 429 -25.72 13.25 3.90
CA SER A 429 -24.51 12.42 3.89
C SER A 429 -24.78 10.91 4.09
N LEU A 430 -26.04 10.49 4.28
CA LEU A 430 -26.42 9.08 4.45
C LEU A 430 -25.85 8.12 3.40
N PRO A 431 -25.80 8.45 2.09
CA PRO A 431 -25.23 7.54 1.09
C PRO A 431 -23.77 7.19 1.33
N PHE A 432 -23.02 7.98 2.11
CA PHE A 432 -21.65 7.67 2.45
C PHE A 432 -21.53 6.57 3.52
N VAL A 433 -22.57 6.33 4.32
CA VAL A 433 -22.56 5.32 5.40
C VAL A 433 -22.31 3.90 4.86
N ILE A 434 -22.64 3.62 3.60
CA ILE A 434 -22.31 2.34 2.96
C ILE A 434 -20.79 2.07 2.98
N PHE A 435 -19.95 3.10 2.98
CA PHE A 435 -18.50 2.98 3.03
C PHE A 435 -17.95 2.65 4.43
N VAL A 436 -18.79 2.62 5.47
CA VAL A 436 -18.38 2.11 6.79
C VAL A 436 -17.99 0.64 6.70
N VAL A 437 -18.56 -0.11 5.74
CA VAL A 437 -18.16 -1.50 5.50
C VAL A 437 -16.95 -1.53 4.55
N PRO A 438 -15.78 -2.05 4.98
CA PRO A 438 -14.54 -2.01 4.18
C PRO A 438 -14.66 -2.66 2.80
N PHE A 439 -15.57 -3.62 2.65
CA PHE A 439 -15.88 -4.27 1.37
C PHE A 439 -16.31 -3.25 0.30
N PHE A 440 -17.21 -2.32 0.65
CA PHE A 440 -17.70 -1.30 -0.28
C PHE A 440 -16.62 -0.27 -0.63
N VAL A 441 -15.73 0.08 0.31
CA VAL A 441 -14.58 0.96 0.04
C VAL A 441 -13.71 0.40 -1.07
N ARG A 442 -13.25 -0.85 -0.92
CA ARG A 442 -12.40 -1.51 -1.93
C ARG A 442 -13.07 -1.57 -3.30
N MET A 443 -14.35 -1.89 -3.31
CA MET A 443 -15.12 -2.12 -4.52
C MET A 443 -15.40 -0.82 -5.30
N PHE A 444 -15.81 0.26 -4.64
CA PHE A 444 -16.20 1.51 -5.33
C PHE A 444 -15.03 2.44 -5.63
N THR A 445 -13.96 2.37 -4.85
CA THR A 445 -12.81 3.29 -4.97
C THR A 445 -11.67 2.67 -5.78
N SER A 446 -11.64 1.33 -5.92
CA SER A 446 -10.52 0.57 -6.49
C SER A 446 -9.16 0.82 -5.80
N ALA A 447 -9.13 1.58 -4.71
CA ALA A 447 -7.91 1.92 -3.99
C ALA A 447 -7.48 0.73 -3.11
N ILE A 448 -6.21 0.36 -3.20
CA ILE A 448 -5.64 -0.72 -2.37
C ILE A 448 -5.54 -0.22 -0.93
N PRO A 449 -6.06 -0.96 0.06
CA PRO A 449 -5.96 -0.55 1.45
C PRO A 449 -4.50 -0.40 1.86
N THR A 450 -4.20 0.75 2.45
CA THR A 450 -2.90 1.06 3.05
C THR A 450 -3.10 1.51 4.50
N ALA A 451 -2.07 1.33 5.32
CA ALA A 451 -2.02 1.74 6.71
C ALA A 451 -0.64 2.31 7.02
N TYR A 452 -0.41 2.70 8.27
CA TYR A 452 0.85 3.25 8.73
C TYR A 452 1.57 2.28 9.66
N ASP A 453 2.89 2.20 9.51
CA ASP A 453 3.76 1.61 10.52
C ASP A 453 4.05 2.61 11.66
N GLN A 454 4.75 2.15 12.70
CA GLN A 454 5.16 2.99 13.83
C GLN A 454 6.06 4.19 13.43
N TYR A 455 6.66 4.15 12.24
CA TYR A 455 7.52 5.21 11.69
C TYR A 455 6.73 6.18 10.80
N GLY A 456 5.42 5.98 10.65
CA GLY A 456 4.56 6.80 9.81
C GLY A 456 4.80 6.61 8.31
N ASN A 457 5.38 5.48 7.90
CA ASN A 457 5.46 5.04 6.52
C ASN A 457 4.12 4.43 6.12
N VAL A 458 3.66 4.76 4.91
CA VAL A 458 2.51 4.10 4.31
C VAL A 458 2.90 2.69 3.88
N VAL A 459 2.13 1.69 4.27
CA VAL A 459 2.33 0.27 3.96
C VAL A 459 1.03 -0.31 3.39
N PRO A 460 1.05 -1.06 2.28
CA PRO A 460 -0.14 -1.74 1.78
C PRO A 460 -0.59 -2.86 2.73
N CYS A 461 -1.87 -2.88 3.10
CA CYS A 461 -2.48 -3.87 3.99
C CYS A 461 -2.78 -5.18 3.26
N ILE A 462 -1.74 -5.84 2.73
CA ILE A 462 -1.88 -7.12 2.07
C ILE A 462 -1.38 -8.21 3.01
N ASN A 463 -2.27 -9.14 3.34
CA ASN A 463 -1.92 -10.31 4.14
C ASN A 463 -0.72 -11.01 3.49
N GLN A 464 0.30 -11.36 4.29
CA GLN A 464 1.51 -12.10 3.87
C GLN A 464 2.66 -11.28 3.27
N MET A 465 2.58 -9.94 3.25
CA MET A 465 3.72 -9.13 2.80
C MET A 465 4.85 -9.11 3.85
N LYS A 466 6.07 -9.46 3.44
CA LYS A 466 7.26 -9.36 4.29
C LYS A 466 7.83 -7.94 4.16
N LEU A 467 7.86 -7.24 5.30
CA LEU A 467 8.50 -5.92 5.39
C LEU A 467 9.97 -6.10 5.73
N ASN A 468 10.84 -5.61 4.85
CA ASN A 468 12.26 -5.48 5.15
C ASN A 468 12.55 -4.01 5.41
N TYR A 469 12.99 -3.70 6.62
CA TYR A 469 13.46 -2.36 6.93
C TYR A 469 14.90 -2.24 6.49
N GLU A 470 15.16 -1.38 5.50
CA GLU A 470 16.52 -1.00 5.17
C GLU A 470 16.98 -0.08 6.30
N GLU A 471 17.94 -0.56 7.08
CA GLU A 471 18.68 0.31 7.99
C GLU A 471 19.35 1.34 7.09
N LEU A 472 18.94 2.61 7.24
CA LEU A 472 19.73 3.70 6.67
C LEU A 472 21.16 3.43 7.11
N PRO A 473 22.15 3.44 6.20
CA PRO A 473 23.53 3.47 6.64
C PRO A 473 23.56 4.59 7.65
N LEU A 474 23.92 4.27 8.90
CA LEU A 474 24.22 5.28 9.89
C LEU A 474 25.19 6.18 9.13
N GLU A 475 24.72 7.38 8.73
CA GLU A 475 25.61 8.44 8.29
C GLU A 475 26.70 8.38 9.32
N GLN A 476 27.90 7.95 8.91
CA GLN A 476 29.00 7.61 9.79
C GLN A 476 29.19 8.85 10.65
N GLN A 477 28.61 8.81 11.84
CA GLN A 477 27.96 9.99 12.40
C GLN A 477 29.00 10.74 13.15
N ASP A 478 29.94 11.34 12.43
CA ASP A 478 31.10 11.98 13.00
C ASP A 478 31.53 11.17 14.25
N GLU A 479 32.07 9.96 14.04
CA GLU A 479 33.33 9.71 14.72
C GLU A 479 34.21 10.88 14.22
N ILE A 480 34.03 12.04 14.86
CA ILE A 480 35.06 13.03 15.10
C ILE A 480 36.17 12.10 15.52
N ASP A 481 37.08 11.87 14.59
CA ASP A 481 38.18 10.97 14.72
C ASP A 481 38.76 11.21 16.12
N ILE A 482 38.33 10.42 17.10
CA ILE A 482 38.88 10.51 18.45
C ILE A 482 40.36 10.14 18.31
N GLU A 483 40.71 9.31 17.30
CA GLU A 483 42.07 9.06 16.87
C GLU A 483 42.78 10.27 16.25
N GLU A 484 42.18 11.05 15.35
CA GLU A 484 42.79 12.29 14.78
C GLU A 484 42.84 13.43 15.80
N ALA A 485 41.88 13.51 16.74
CA ALA A 485 41.91 14.44 17.87
C ALA A 485 42.90 14.01 18.97
N LEU A 486 43.15 12.70 19.15
CA LEU A 486 44.18 12.17 20.05
C LEU A 486 45.58 12.14 19.40
N GLN A 487 45.68 12.10 18.07
CA GLN A 487 46.97 12.20 17.36
C GLN A 487 47.46 13.66 17.23
N ASN A 488 46.58 14.64 17.42
CA ASN A 488 46.91 16.07 17.43
C ASN A 488 47.07 16.65 18.86
N GLN A 489 47.12 15.82 19.91
CA GLN A 489 47.60 16.14 21.26
C GLN A 489 48.93 15.45 21.51
#